data_AF-A0A6N3CCW2-F1
#
_entry.id   AF-A0A6N3CCW2-F1
#
_cell.length_a   1.000
_cell.length_b   1.000
_cell.length_c   1.000
_cell.angle_alpha   90.00
_cell.angle_beta   90.00
_cell.angle_gamma   90.00
#
_symmetry.space_group_name_H-M   'P 1'
#
loop_
_entity.id
_entity.type
_entity.pdbx_description
1 polymer ?
#
loop_
_entity_poly.entity_id
_entity_poly.type
_entity_poly.pdbx_seq_one_letter_code
_entity_poly.pdbx_strand_id
1 'polypeptide(L)'
;MELTEEGVCYFKDLGIDIDALKKQSGAFVKPCLDWTERTFHLGGNLGNAFFRWCKEKEYITLDPENRGVRLTAEGNLFFKKFKASQ
;
A
#
# COMPACT_ATOMS: atom_id res chain seq x y z
N MET A 1 -10.86 2.68 -11.69
CA MET A 1 -9.45 2.96 -11.38
C MET A 1 -8.67 1.74 -11.81
N GLU A 2 -7.57 1.93 -12.53
CA GLU A 2 -6.72 0.86 -13.02
C GLU A 2 -5.27 1.19 -12.65
N LEU A 3 -4.46 0.16 -12.44
CA LEU A 3 -3.04 0.32 -12.15
C LEU A 3 -2.28 0.51 -13.47
N THR A 4 -1.45 1.54 -13.57
CA THR A 4 -0.63 1.77 -14.77
C THR A 4 0.42 0.66 -14.94
N GLU A 5 1.00 0.55 -16.13
CA GLU A 5 2.06 -0.42 -16.41
C GLU A 5 3.27 -0.23 -15.49
N GLU A 6 3.67 1.02 -15.23
CA GLU A 6 4.75 1.34 -14.29
C GLU A 6 4.41 0.88 -12.87
N GLY A 7 3.15 1.05 -12.45
CA GLY A 7 2.67 0.55 -11.18
C GLY A 7 2.74 -0.98 -11.09
N VAL A 8 2.35 -1.68 -12.16
CA VAL A 8 2.46 -3.16 -12.22
C VAL A 8 3.90 -3.60 -12.06
N CYS A 9 4.83 -3.03 -12.83
CA CYS A 9 6.26 -3.35 -12.74
C CYS A 9 6.80 -3.07 -11.33
N TYR A 10 6.49 -1.90 -10.78
CA TYR A 10 6.93 -1.52 -9.44
C TYR A 10 6.49 -2.52 -8.37
N PHE A 11 5.21 -2.92 -8.34
CA PHE A 11 4.75 -3.89 -7.35
C PHE A 11 5.32 -5.28 -7.57
N LYS A 12 5.55 -5.70 -8.82
CA LYS A 12 6.26 -6.96 -9.12
C LYS A 12 7.70 -6.93 -8.60
N ASP A 13 8.40 -5.81 -8.74
CA ASP A 13 9.77 -5.63 -8.22
C ASP A 13 9.84 -5.68 -6.70
N LEU A 14 8.76 -5.28 -6.00
CA LEU A 14 8.64 -5.48 -4.55
C LEU A 14 8.42 -6.95 -4.15
N GLY A 15 8.14 -7.84 -5.11
CA GLY A 15 7.79 -9.24 -4.89
C GLY A 15 6.30 -9.48 -4.68
N ILE A 16 5.43 -8.53 -5.03
CA ILE A 16 3.97 -8.71 -4.93
C ILE A 16 3.44 -9.34 -6.22
N ASP A 17 2.84 -10.52 -6.09
CA ASP A 17 2.27 -11.27 -7.22
C ASP A 17 0.95 -10.65 -7.72
N ILE A 18 1.07 -9.70 -8.64
CA ILE A 18 -0.06 -9.01 -9.26
C ILE A 18 -1.01 -9.97 -9.97
N ASP A 19 -0.48 -11.01 -10.62
CA ASP A 19 -1.27 -11.93 -11.44
C ASP A 19 -2.13 -12.85 -10.55
N ALA A 20 -1.63 -13.23 -9.37
CA ALA A 20 -2.42 -13.91 -8.36
C ALA A 20 -3.49 -12.98 -7.74
N LEU A 21 -3.14 -11.72 -7.41
CA LEU A 21 -4.08 -10.78 -6.79
C LEU A 21 -5.27 -10.43 -7.71
N LYS A 22 -5.06 -10.37 -9.02
CA LYS A 22 -6.14 -10.16 -10.01
C LYS A 22 -7.15 -11.31 -10.07
N LYS A 23 -6.74 -12.53 -9.68
CA LYS A 23 -7.60 -13.74 -9.67
C LYS A 23 -8.35 -13.93 -8.34
N GLN A 24 -7.97 -13.21 -7.29
CA GLN A 24 -8.63 -13.28 -5.99
C GLN A 24 -10.02 -12.63 -6.04
N SER A 25 -10.96 -13.15 -5.24
CA SER A 25 -12.28 -12.55 -5.08
C SER A 25 -12.18 -11.12 -4.54
N GLY A 26 -13.05 -10.23 -5.02
CA GLY A 26 -13.07 -8.81 -4.61
C GLY A 26 -12.41 -7.88 -5.62
N ALA A 27 -12.35 -6.59 -5.30
CA ALA A 27 -11.74 -5.60 -6.18
C ALA A 27 -10.21 -5.66 -6.10
N PHE A 28 -9.55 -5.81 -7.25
CA PHE A 28 -8.08 -5.78 -7.34
C PHE A 28 -7.49 -4.46 -6.82
N VAL A 29 -7.98 -3.34 -7.35
CA VAL A 29 -7.65 -1.99 -6.89
C VAL A 29 -8.93 -1.16 -6.77
N LYS A 30 -9.04 -0.37 -5.71
CA LYS A 30 -10.10 0.62 -5.56
C LYS A 30 -9.61 1.84 -4.77
N PRO A 31 -10.14 3.04 -5.03
CA PRO A 31 -9.99 4.15 -4.10
C PRO A 31 -10.72 3.81 -2.80
N CYS A 32 -10.03 3.86 -1.67
CA CYS A 32 -10.63 3.74 -0.35
C CYS A 32 -10.56 5.10 0.33
N LEU A 33 -11.69 5.64 0.77
CA LEU A 33 -11.72 6.94 1.42
C LEU A 33 -11.31 6.78 2.88
N ASP A 34 -10.22 7.44 3.27
CA ASP A 34 -9.92 7.64 4.69
C ASP A 34 -10.83 8.76 5.23
N TRP A 35 -11.65 8.45 6.22
CA TRP A 35 -12.60 9.42 6.78
C TRP A 35 -11.92 10.46 7.68
N THR A 36 -10.76 10.13 8.24
CA THR A 36 -9.98 11.00 9.11
C THR A 36 -9.15 11.97 8.27
N GLU A 37 -8.46 11.48 7.25
CA GLU A 37 -7.60 12.30 6.37
C GLU A 37 -8.35 12.87 5.15
N ARG A 38 -9.62 12.47 4.95
CA ARG A 38 -10.48 12.86 3.81
C ARG A 38 -9.82 12.66 2.45
N THR A 39 -8.95 11.67 2.35
CA THR A 39 -8.10 11.41 1.20
C THR A 39 -8.30 9.97 0.73
N PHE A 40 -8.28 9.76 -0.59
CA PHE A 40 -8.35 8.42 -1.14
C PHE A 40 -6.98 7.73 -1.05
N HIS A 41 -6.95 6.56 -0.43
CA HIS A 41 -5.80 5.68 -0.38
C HIS A 41 -5.99 4.44 -1.24
N LEU A 42 -4.89 3.74 -1.48
CA LEU A 42 -4.87 2.47 -2.20
C LEU A 42 -5.63 1.40 -1.41
N GLY A 43 -6.76 0.94 -1.95
CA GLY A 43 -7.56 -0.14 -1.40
C GLY A 43 -7.71 -1.32 -2.36
N GLY A 44 -8.42 -2.35 -1.92
CA GLY A 44 -8.58 -3.60 -2.67
C GLY A 44 -7.50 -4.63 -2.34
N ASN A 45 -7.44 -5.71 -3.11
CA ASN A 45 -6.48 -6.80 -2.90
C ASN A 45 -5.03 -6.29 -2.95
N LEU A 46 -4.74 -5.36 -3.86
CA LEU A 46 -3.42 -4.72 -3.97
C LEU A 46 -3.06 -3.89 -2.74
N GLY A 47 -3.97 -3.05 -2.25
CA GLY A 47 -3.72 -2.24 -1.05
C GLY A 47 -3.46 -3.10 0.19
N ASN A 48 -4.21 -4.19 0.35
CA ASN A 48 -4.00 -5.15 1.44
C ASN A 48 -2.67 -5.92 1.30
N ALA A 49 -2.30 -6.35 0.09
CA ALA A 49 -1.02 -6.99 -0.16
C ALA A 49 0.15 -6.05 0.14
N PHE A 50 0.06 -4.80 -0.29
CA PHE A 50 1.08 -3.78 -0.01
C PHE A 50 1.20 -3.47 1.48
N PHE A 51 0.08 -3.37 2.20
CA PHE A 51 0.09 -3.21 3.66
C PHE A 51 0.82 -4.36 4.36
N ARG A 52 0.52 -5.61 3.98
CA ARG A 52 1.20 -6.80 4.54
C ARG A 52 2.68 -6.78 4.24
N TRP A 53 3.06 -6.48 3.00
CA TRP A 53 4.45 -6.35 2.61
C TRP A 53 5.19 -5.27 3.43
N CYS A 54 4.58 -4.10 3.63
CA CYS A 54 5.16 -3.05 4.48
C CYS A 54 5.35 -3.52 5.92
N LYS A 55 4.41 -4.31 6.45
CA LYS A 55 4.51 -4.89 7.79
C LYS A 55 5.62 -5.95 7.87
N GLU A 56 5.71 -6.83 6.88
CA GLU A 56 6.76 -7.87 6.77
C GLU A 56 8.16 -7.28 6.62
N LYS A 57 8.27 -6.10 5.99
CA LYS A 57 9.53 -5.33 5.89
C LYS A 57 9.79 -4.43 7.09
N GLU A 58 8.92 -4.46 8.11
CA GLU A 58 9.02 -3.62 9.29
C GLU A 58 9.08 -2.12 8.96
N TYR A 59 8.46 -1.71 7.85
CA TYR A 59 8.34 -0.30 7.46
C TYR A 59 7.22 0.43 8.21
N ILE A 60 6.26 -0.34 8.73
CA ILE A 60 5.16 0.16 9.54
C ILE A 60 5.03 -0.60 10.85
N THR A 61 4.61 0.12 11.89
CA THR A 61 4.10 -0.45 13.15
C THR A 61 2.64 -0.09 13.33
N LEU A 62 1.86 -1.01 13.92
CA LEU A 62 0.46 -0.77 14.23
C LEU A 62 0.34 0.02 15.53
N ASP A 63 -0.58 0.98 15.57
CA ASP A 63 -0.94 1.65 16.81
C ASP A 63 -1.81 0.70 17.68
N PRO A 64 -1.50 0.50 18.97
CA PRO A 64 -2.29 -0.41 19.81
C PRO A 64 -3.64 0.18 20.22
N GLU A 65 -3.81 1.50 20.20
CA GLU A 65 -5.01 2.18 20.69
C GLU A 65 -6.05 2.44 19.59
N ASN A 66 -5.63 2.42 18.31
CA ASN A 66 -6.49 2.70 17.17
C ASN A 66 -6.08 1.90 15.92
N ARG A 67 -6.73 2.15 14.78
CA ARG A 67 -6.44 1.44 13.50
C ARG A 67 -5.36 2.12 12.66
N GLY A 68 -4.62 3.06 13.24
CA GLY A 68 -3.55 3.80 12.59
C GLY A 68 -2.26 2.99 12.48
N VAL A 69 -1.36 3.50 11.64
CA VAL A 69 -0.01 2.97 11.46
C VAL A 69 1.02 4.08 11.60
N ARG A 70 2.22 3.73 12.03
CA ARG A 70 3.36 4.64 12.11
C ARG A 70 4.50 4.11 11.25
N LEU A 71 5.21 5.01 10.59
CA LEU A 71 6.43 4.67 9.85
C LEU A 71 7.59 4.45 10.81
N THR A 72 8.36 3.39 10.58
CA THR A 72 9.67 3.18 11.21
C THR A 72 10.73 4.08 10.56
N ALA A 73 11.98 4.04 11.06
CA ALA A 73 13.07 4.78 10.43
C ALA A 73 13.33 4.28 8.99
N GLU A 74 13.31 2.96 8.82
CA GLU A 74 13.46 2.25 7.55
C GLU A 74 12.30 2.57 6.62
N GLY A 75 11.07 2.56 7.16
CA GLY A 75 9.88 2.98 6.42
C GLY A 75 9.99 4.43 5.93
N ASN A 76 10.42 5.35 6.79
CA ASN A 76 10.63 6.74 6.39
C ASN A 76 11.65 6.87 5.24
N LEU A 77 12.75 6.12 5.29
CA LEU A 77 13.75 6.10 4.20
C LEU A 77 13.15 5.52 2.91
N PHE A 78 12.43 4.41 3.00
CA PHE A 78 11.77 3.79 1.85
C PHE A 78 10.75 4.74 1.19
N PHE A 79 9.95 5.43 1.99
CA PHE A 79 8.90 6.33 1.49
C PHE A 79 9.41 7.71 1.10
N LYS A 80 10.64 8.08 1.47
CA LYS A 80 11.24 9.37 1.08
C LYS A 80 11.25 9.57 -0.43
N LYS A 81 11.45 8.50 -1.21
CA LYS A 81 11.44 8.55 -2.69
C LYS A 81 10.06 8.84 -3.30
N PHE A 82 8.98 8.70 -2.52
CA PHE A 82 7.61 9.02 -2.93
C PHE A 82 7.14 10.38 -2.44
N LYS A 83 7.91 11.04 -1.56
CA LYS A 83 7.67 12.44 -1.19
C LYS A 83 8.21 13.36 -2.28
N ALA A 84 7.60 13.28 -3.47
CA ALA A 84 7.64 14.33 -4.46
C ALA A 84 6.21 14.86 -4.62
N SER A 85 6.03 16.15 -4.32
CA SER A 85 4.79 16.93 -4.45
C SER A 85 3.72 16.70 -3.37
N GLN A 86 3.88 17.40 -2.24
CA GLN A 86 2.76 18.19 -1.71
C GLN A 86 2.91 19.62 -2.22
#